data_AF-A0A2I2DUB1-F1
#
_entry.id   AF-A0A2I2DUB1-F1
#
_cell.length_a   1.000
_cell.length_b   1.000
_cell.length_c   1.000
_cell.angle_alpha   90.00
_cell.angle_beta   90.00
_cell.angle_gamma   90.00
#
_symmetry.space_group_name_H-M   'P 1'
#
loop_
_entity.id
_entity.type
_entity.pdbx_description
1 polymer ?
#
loop_
_entity_poly.entity_id
_entity_poly.type
_entity_poly.pdbx_seq_one_letter_code
_entity_poly.pdbx_strand_id
1 'polypeptide(L)'
;MKTVFTTLFIFISLLLTAQEINQFDANGKHHGIWKKNFDGTNILRYEGAFLHGKEVGTFKFYKNIKKKAVLTATKEFNETDNKAYVKFFASTGKVISEGHMDGKKYIGEWKYYQKTNNKLLTLEHYNDFGNLKGERMVYYPNGQIAEKKTYKNGKLDGISVVYSDTNVLLSELIYVNGELHGYAKYYSPKAELVAEGLYKNDKKVGVWKYYEDGKLTEEKNFSDVPKYPILIND
;
A
#
# COMPACT_ATOMS: atom_id res chain seq x y z
N MET A 1 32.55 -55.23 -38.88
CA MET A 1 32.17 -53.85 -39.25
C MET A 1 31.92 -53.08 -37.96
N LYS A 2 32.79 -52.12 -37.62
CA LYS A 2 32.61 -51.23 -36.46
C LYS A 2 32.21 -49.86 -37.02
N THR A 3 30.96 -49.48 -36.81
CA THR A 3 30.41 -48.18 -37.20
C THR A 3 30.92 -47.13 -36.22
N VAL A 4 31.73 -46.18 -36.71
CA VAL A 4 32.20 -45.02 -35.95
C VAL A 4 31.12 -43.95 -36.04
N PHE A 5 30.53 -43.56 -34.92
CA PHE A 5 29.67 -42.37 -34.85
C PHE A 5 30.56 -41.13 -34.65
N THR A 6 30.57 -40.25 -35.64
CA THR A 6 31.20 -38.93 -35.52
C THR A 6 30.14 -37.95 -35.01
N THR A 7 30.23 -37.56 -33.74
CA THR A 7 29.34 -36.55 -33.17
C THR A 7 29.82 -35.17 -33.60
N LEU A 8 29.07 -34.52 -34.48
CA LEU A 8 29.32 -33.16 -34.93
C LEU A 8 28.89 -32.18 -33.82
N PHE A 9 29.85 -31.58 -33.12
CA PHE A 9 29.59 -30.47 -32.21
C PHE A 9 29.34 -29.20 -33.03
N ILE A 10 28.07 -28.80 -33.15
CA ILE A 10 27.71 -27.48 -33.69
C ILE A 10 27.98 -26.45 -32.57
N PHE A 11 29.07 -25.71 -32.72
CA PHE A 11 29.32 -24.49 -31.96
C PHE A 11 28.38 -23.40 -32.46
N ILE A 12 27.28 -23.14 -31.74
CA ILE A 12 26.42 -21.98 -32.00
C ILE A 12 27.11 -20.77 -31.37
N SER A 13 27.82 -19.98 -32.18
CA SER A 13 28.31 -18.68 -31.76
C SER A 13 27.12 -17.71 -31.61
N LEU A 14 26.72 -17.42 -30.37
CA LEU A 14 25.80 -16.32 -30.07
C LEU A 14 26.52 -15.00 -30.39
N LEU A 15 26.28 -14.47 -31.59
CA LEU A 15 26.63 -13.09 -31.92
C LEU A 15 25.71 -12.17 -31.09
N LEU A 16 26.24 -11.64 -29.99
CA LEU A 16 25.63 -10.54 -29.25
C LEU A 16 25.75 -9.27 -30.10
N THR A 17 24.81 -9.05 -31.01
CA THR A 17 24.66 -7.74 -31.65
C THR A 17 24.25 -6.74 -30.58
N ALA A 18 25.00 -5.65 -30.43
CA ALA A 18 24.60 -4.56 -29.55
C ALA A 18 23.22 -4.06 -30.00
N GLN A 19 22.20 -4.25 -29.16
CA GLN A 19 20.85 -3.80 -29.48
C GLN A 19 20.85 -2.26 -29.51
N GLU A 20 20.37 -1.68 -30.61
CA GLU A 20 20.21 -0.23 -30.70
C GLU A 20 19.17 0.26 -29.69
N ILE A 21 19.46 1.41 -29.07
CA ILE A 21 18.63 2.01 -28.00
C ILE A 21 17.71 3.07 -28.62
N ASN A 22 16.52 3.24 -28.05
CA ASN A 22 15.51 4.24 -28.43
C ASN A 22 15.02 4.09 -29.88
N GLN A 23 14.70 2.86 -30.27
CA GLN A 23 14.23 2.55 -31.62
C GLN A 23 12.71 2.56 -31.73
N PHE A 24 12.22 2.78 -32.95
CA PHE A 24 10.82 2.69 -33.31
C PHE A 24 10.59 1.49 -34.24
N ASP A 25 9.41 0.86 -34.17
CA ASP A 25 8.99 -0.14 -35.13
C ASP A 25 8.52 0.49 -36.45
N ALA A 26 8.16 -0.36 -37.42
CA ALA A 26 7.70 0.06 -38.75
C ALA A 26 6.45 0.96 -38.71
N ASN A 27 5.70 0.98 -37.61
CA ASN A 27 4.52 1.82 -37.41
C ASN A 27 4.83 3.09 -36.60
N GLY A 28 6.11 3.38 -36.32
CA GLY A 28 6.52 4.54 -35.53
C GLY A 28 6.24 4.39 -34.03
N LYS A 29 6.06 3.17 -33.51
CA LYS A 29 5.88 2.93 -32.06
C LYS A 29 7.19 2.55 -31.41
N HIS A 30 7.39 2.90 -30.13
CA HIS A 30 8.59 2.51 -29.38
C HIS A 30 8.82 0.99 -29.42
N HIS A 31 10.04 0.56 -29.71
CA HIS A 31 10.42 -0.85 -29.78
C HIS A 31 11.86 -1.05 -29.27
N GLY A 32 12.11 -2.16 -28.56
CA GLY A 32 13.41 -2.49 -28.00
C GLY A 32 13.72 -1.74 -26.71
N ILE A 33 15.01 -1.59 -26.41
CA ILE A 33 15.48 -0.94 -25.18
C ILE A 33 15.39 0.57 -25.30
N TRP A 34 14.83 1.20 -24.27
CA TRP A 34 14.68 2.64 -24.16
C TRP A 34 15.39 3.18 -22.94
N LYS A 35 16.13 4.27 -23.13
CA LYS A 35 16.83 5.01 -22.07
C LYS A 35 16.64 6.51 -22.27
N LYS A 36 16.32 7.20 -21.18
CA LYS A 36 16.22 8.66 -21.17
C LYS A 36 17.04 9.23 -20.02
N ASN A 37 17.80 10.28 -20.31
CA ASN A 37 18.53 11.07 -19.30
C ASN A 37 17.69 12.26 -18.81
N PHE A 38 18.09 12.85 -17.69
CA PHE A 38 17.58 14.16 -17.27
C PHE A 38 18.06 15.24 -18.24
N ASP A 39 17.18 16.18 -18.56
CA ASP A 39 17.42 17.23 -19.55
C ASP A 39 18.69 18.03 -19.21
N GLY A 40 19.56 18.21 -20.20
CA GLY A 40 20.85 18.89 -20.03
C GLY A 40 21.90 18.10 -19.25
N THR A 41 21.72 16.79 -19.01
CA THR A 41 22.67 15.96 -18.26
C THR A 41 22.84 14.58 -18.90
N ASN A 42 23.92 13.89 -18.50
CA ASN A 42 24.14 12.47 -18.82
C ASN A 42 23.61 11.52 -17.74
N ILE A 43 22.72 12.01 -16.87
CA ILE A 43 22.24 11.27 -15.71
C ILE A 43 20.97 10.53 -16.13
N LEU A 44 20.97 9.21 -16.01
CA LEU A 44 19.83 8.37 -16.38
C LEU A 44 18.61 8.74 -15.53
N ARG A 45 17.46 8.92 -16.20
CA ARG A 45 16.15 9.20 -15.61
C ARG A 45 15.27 7.97 -15.62
N TYR A 46 15.27 7.21 -16.72
CA TYR A 46 14.67 5.88 -16.76
C TYR A 46 15.34 5.00 -17.81
N GLU A 47 15.22 3.68 -17.62
CA GLU A 47 15.46 2.67 -18.65
C GLU A 47 14.36 1.60 -18.60
N GLY A 48 14.05 0.99 -19.74
CA GLY A 48 13.05 -0.08 -19.87
C GLY A 48 12.99 -0.62 -21.29
N ALA A 49 12.01 -1.47 -21.58
CA ALA A 49 11.83 -2.05 -22.90
C ALA A 49 10.40 -1.84 -23.40
N PHE A 50 10.27 -1.61 -24.70
CA PHE A 50 8.97 -1.53 -25.37
C PHE A 50 8.87 -2.63 -26.43
N LEU A 51 7.67 -3.19 -26.59
CA LEU A 51 7.32 -4.07 -27.69
C LEU A 51 6.10 -3.48 -28.40
N HIS A 52 6.30 -2.92 -29.59
CA HIS A 52 5.23 -2.30 -30.40
C HIS A 52 4.43 -1.22 -29.65
N GLY A 53 5.15 -0.39 -28.90
CA GLY A 53 4.59 0.69 -28.07
C GLY A 53 4.09 0.26 -26.70
N LYS A 54 4.05 -1.04 -26.38
CA LYS A 54 3.67 -1.54 -25.06
C LYS A 54 4.90 -1.65 -24.16
N GLU A 55 4.85 -1.16 -22.92
CA GLU A 55 5.89 -1.44 -21.93
C GLU A 55 5.98 -2.95 -21.64
N VAL A 56 7.20 -3.50 -21.67
CA VAL A 56 7.46 -4.90 -21.36
C VAL A 56 8.65 -5.05 -20.41
N GLY A 57 8.62 -6.11 -19.60
CA GLY A 57 9.65 -6.40 -18.62
C GLY A 57 9.76 -5.30 -17.56
N THR A 58 11.00 -5.02 -17.13
CA THR A 58 11.25 -4.13 -16.00
C THR A 58 11.71 -2.75 -16.44
N PHE A 59 10.92 -1.75 -16.12
CA PHE A 59 11.34 -0.35 -16.12
C PHE A 59 11.99 0.02 -14.81
N LYS A 60 13.07 0.80 -14.89
CA LYS A 60 13.77 1.39 -13.75
C LYS A 60 13.69 2.90 -13.82
N PHE A 61 13.41 3.53 -12.70
CA PHE A 61 13.23 4.98 -12.58
C PHE A 61 14.20 5.55 -11.56
N TYR A 62 14.89 6.61 -11.93
CA TYR A 62 15.97 7.20 -11.16
C TYR A 62 15.66 8.65 -10.79
N LYS A 63 16.21 9.11 -9.67
CA LYS A 63 16.33 10.52 -9.31
C LYS A 63 17.77 10.98 -9.49
N ASN A 64 17.95 12.21 -9.94
CA ASN A 64 19.26 12.87 -9.93
C ASN A 64 19.55 13.39 -8.51
N ILE A 65 20.41 12.69 -7.77
CA ILE A 65 20.86 13.09 -6.43
C ILE A 65 22.36 13.32 -6.48
N LYS A 66 22.80 14.56 -6.22
CA LYS A 66 24.22 14.94 -6.26
C LYS A 66 24.90 14.52 -7.58
N LYS A 67 24.24 14.78 -8.71
CA LYS A 67 24.70 14.42 -10.07
C LYS A 67 24.84 12.91 -10.32
N LYS A 68 24.17 12.06 -9.53
CA LYS A 68 24.14 10.60 -9.67
C LYS A 68 22.71 10.11 -9.87
N ALA A 69 22.55 9.12 -10.74
CA ALA A 69 21.27 8.43 -10.94
C ALA A 69 21.05 7.46 -9.77
N VAL A 70 20.09 7.76 -8.90
CA VAL A 70 19.73 6.90 -7.76
C VAL A 70 18.41 6.22 -8.07
N LEU A 71 18.39 4.89 -8.07
CA LEU A 71 17.17 4.10 -8.32
C LEU A 71 16.12 4.40 -7.25
N THR A 72 14.90 4.70 -7.68
CA THR A 72 13.79 5.04 -6.78
C THR A 72 12.52 4.25 -7.04
N ALA A 73 12.38 3.67 -8.23
CA ALA A 73 11.27 2.77 -8.52
C ALA A 73 11.66 1.72 -9.58
N THR A 74 11.05 0.55 -9.49
CA THR A 74 10.96 -0.41 -10.58
C THR A 74 9.50 -0.69 -10.90
N LYS A 75 9.17 -0.87 -12.18
CA LYS A 75 7.88 -1.36 -12.64
C LYS A 75 8.09 -2.58 -13.53
N GLU A 76 7.61 -3.72 -13.09
CA GLU A 76 7.68 -4.98 -13.82
C GLU A 76 6.30 -5.25 -14.43
N PHE A 77 6.20 -5.08 -15.74
CA PHE A 77 4.95 -5.24 -16.48
C PHE A 77 4.73 -6.72 -16.80
N ASN A 78 3.49 -7.19 -16.67
CA ASN A 78 3.13 -8.52 -17.14
C ASN A 78 2.96 -8.55 -18.67
N GLU A 79 3.00 -9.74 -19.26
CA GLU A 79 2.89 -9.89 -20.71
C GLU A 79 1.45 -9.69 -21.21
N THR A 80 0.46 -9.97 -20.35
CA THR A 80 -0.94 -10.16 -20.72
C THR A 80 -1.80 -8.90 -20.62
N ASP A 81 -1.49 -7.98 -19.71
CA ASP A 81 -2.21 -6.72 -19.54
C ASP A 81 -1.22 -5.55 -19.32
N ASN A 82 -1.69 -4.39 -18.86
CA ASN A 82 -0.87 -3.19 -18.63
C ASN A 82 -0.58 -2.95 -17.13
N LYS A 83 -0.85 -3.94 -16.29
CA LYS A 83 -0.57 -3.88 -14.85
C LYS A 83 0.89 -4.20 -14.62
N ALA A 84 1.43 -3.57 -13.58
CA ALA A 84 2.81 -3.75 -13.20
C ALA A 84 2.92 -4.07 -11.71
N TYR A 85 3.86 -4.96 -11.37
CA TYR A 85 4.37 -5.04 -10.02
C TYR A 85 5.39 -3.93 -9.80
N VAL A 86 5.23 -3.15 -8.75
CA VAL A 86 6.00 -1.93 -8.52
C VAL A 86 6.71 -2.02 -7.19
N LYS A 87 8.00 -1.68 -7.18
CA LYS A 87 8.78 -1.46 -5.95
C LYS A 87 9.26 -0.02 -5.90
N PHE A 88 9.11 0.61 -4.75
CA PHE A 88 9.72 1.91 -4.46
C PHE A 88 10.90 1.74 -3.52
N PHE A 89 11.94 2.53 -3.73
CA PHE A 89 13.20 2.42 -3.02
C PHE A 89 13.56 3.72 -2.31
N ALA A 90 14.12 3.61 -1.10
CA ALA A 90 14.86 4.68 -0.47
C ALA A 90 16.14 4.99 -1.26
N SER A 91 16.74 6.16 -1.02
CA SER A 91 18.03 6.53 -1.64
C SER A 91 19.18 5.57 -1.29
N THR A 92 19.02 4.78 -0.22
CA THR A 92 19.95 3.72 0.19
C THR A 92 19.78 2.42 -0.60
N GLY A 93 18.79 2.33 -1.50
CA GLY A 93 18.48 1.12 -2.27
C GLY A 93 17.56 0.12 -1.56
N LYS A 94 17.11 0.43 -0.34
CA LYS A 94 16.15 -0.40 0.40
C LYS A 94 14.72 -0.20 -0.12
N VAL A 95 13.97 -1.29 -0.29
CA VAL A 95 12.54 -1.23 -0.63
C VAL A 95 11.75 -0.58 0.52
N ILE A 96 10.94 0.43 0.21
CA ILE A 96 10.08 1.13 1.17
C ILE A 96 8.61 0.78 1.00
N SER A 97 8.20 0.40 -0.21
CA SER A 97 6.86 -0.12 -0.48
C SER A 97 6.83 -0.89 -1.78
N GLU A 98 5.88 -1.81 -1.91
CA GLU A 98 5.66 -2.57 -3.12
C GLU A 98 4.23 -3.11 -3.24
N GLY A 99 3.81 -3.39 -4.47
CA GLY A 99 2.51 -3.97 -4.77
C GLY A 99 2.17 -3.82 -6.25
N HIS A 100 0.92 -4.09 -6.62
CA HIS A 100 0.48 -4.02 -8.01
C HIS A 100 -0.12 -2.65 -8.34
N MET A 101 0.10 -2.20 -9.57
CA MET A 101 -0.47 -0.98 -10.11
C MET A 101 -1.17 -1.23 -11.45
N ASP A 102 -2.32 -0.59 -11.65
CA ASP A 102 -2.91 -0.36 -12.96
C ASP A 102 -2.73 1.12 -13.32
N GLY A 103 -1.77 1.40 -14.22
CA GLY A 103 -1.32 2.74 -14.54
C GLY A 103 -0.77 3.49 -13.31
N LYS A 104 -1.61 4.35 -12.72
CA LYS A 104 -1.29 5.16 -11.52
C LYS A 104 -2.00 4.69 -10.25
N LYS A 105 -2.95 3.74 -10.36
CA LYS A 105 -3.77 3.27 -9.23
C LYS A 105 -3.10 2.06 -8.59
N TYR A 106 -3.10 2.01 -7.26
CA TYR A 106 -2.76 0.77 -6.54
C TYR A 106 -3.92 -0.22 -6.66
N ILE A 107 -3.61 -1.49 -6.86
CA ILE A 107 -4.59 -2.57 -6.98
C ILE A 107 -4.12 -3.78 -6.18
N GLY A 108 -5.06 -4.55 -5.65
CA GLY A 108 -4.72 -5.73 -4.85
C GLY A 108 -3.94 -5.37 -3.59
N GLU A 109 -3.02 -6.24 -3.20
CA GLU A 109 -2.20 -6.07 -2.00
C GLU A 109 -1.08 -5.04 -2.21
N TRP A 110 -0.89 -4.18 -1.21
CA TRP A 110 0.20 -3.23 -1.15
C TRP A 110 0.87 -3.26 0.23
N LYS A 111 2.20 -3.29 0.23
CA LYS A 111 3.04 -3.41 1.43
C LYS A 111 3.91 -2.18 1.62
N TYR A 112 4.07 -1.76 2.86
CA TYR A 112 5.02 -0.74 3.28
C TYR A 112 5.99 -1.32 4.30
N TYR A 113 7.25 -0.89 4.25
CA TYR A 113 8.32 -1.43 5.09
C TYR A 113 8.90 -0.37 6.02
N GLN A 114 9.20 -0.79 7.24
CA GLN A 114 9.82 0.04 8.25
C GLN A 114 11.23 0.43 7.86
N LYS A 115 11.60 1.71 8.00
CA LYS A 115 12.93 2.22 7.65
C LYS A 115 14.05 1.64 8.50
N THR A 116 13.79 1.24 9.74
CA THR A 116 14.81 0.77 10.70
C THR A 116 15.23 -0.68 10.48
N ASN A 117 14.29 -1.59 10.26
CA ASN A 117 14.56 -3.05 10.30
C ASN A 117 13.99 -3.85 9.11
N ASN A 118 13.42 -3.18 8.11
CA ASN A 118 12.82 -3.79 6.90
C ASN A 118 11.56 -4.64 7.19
N LYS A 119 11.06 -4.70 8.42
CA LYS A 119 9.81 -5.41 8.72
C LYS A 119 8.61 -4.69 8.12
N LEU A 120 7.51 -5.41 7.97
CA LEU A 120 6.24 -4.85 7.52
C LEU A 120 5.80 -3.71 8.46
N LEU A 121 5.40 -2.58 7.89
CA LEU A 121 4.85 -1.42 8.59
C LEU A 121 3.34 -1.34 8.37
N THR A 122 2.90 -1.54 7.14
CA THR A 122 1.49 -1.44 6.77
C THR A 122 1.19 -2.41 5.64
N LEU A 123 0.04 -3.07 5.75
CA LEU A 123 -0.55 -3.91 4.72
C LEU A 123 -1.90 -3.31 4.35
N GLU A 124 -2.10 -3.08 3.06
CA GLU A 124 -3.31 -2.49 2.50
C GLU A 124 -3.80 -3.33 1.32
N HIS A 125 -5.11 -3.28 1.07
CA HIS A 125 -5.73 -3.93 -0.08
C HIS A 125 -6.57 -2.93 -0.84
N TYR A 126 -6.47 -2.94 -2.17
CA TYR A 126 -7.12 -2.01 -3.08
C TYR A 126 -7.99 -2.74 -4.09
N ASN A 127 -9.13 -2.14 -4.45
CA ASN A 127 -9.94 -2.60 -5.59
C ASN A 127 -9.38 -2.05 -6.92
N ASP A 128 -9.97 -2.47 -8.06
CA ASP A 128 -9.51 -2.05 -9.40
C ASP A 128 -9.71 -0.55 -9.68
N PHE A 129 -10.46 0.16 -8.83
CA PHE A 129 -10.63 1.60 -8.92
C PHE A 129 -9.57 2.38 -8.13
N GLY A 130 -8.71 1.70 -7.37
CA GLY A 130 -7.71 2.32 -6.51
C GLY A 130 -8.20 2.69 -5.12
N ASN A 131 -9.36 2.18 -4.70
CA ASN A 131 -9.92 2.44 -3.39
C ASN A 131 -9.58 1.31 -2.42
N LEU A 132 -9.27 1.65 -1.16
CA LEU A 132 -9.06 0.67 -0.10
C LEU A 132 -10.28 -0.26 0.05
N LYS A 133 -10.03 -1.54 0.27
CA LYS A 133 -11.04 -2.56 0.56
C LYS A 133 -10.49 -3.56 1.58
N GLY A 134 -11.38 -4.25 2.30
CA GLY A 134 -10.99 -5.29 3.24
C GLY A 134 -10.13 -4.76 4.38
N GLU A 135 -9.27 -5.62 4.92
CA GLU A 135 -8.47 -5.30 6.09
C GLU A 135 -7.24 -4.46 5.72
N ARG A 136 -7.03 -3.40 6.51
CA ARG A 136 -5.79 -2.62 6.58
C ARG A 136 -5.15 -2.89 7.93
N MET A 137 -3.88 -3.27 7.90
CA MET A 137 -3.10 -3.61 9.10
C MET A 137 -1.91 -2.66 9.24
N VAL A 138 -1.66 -2.17 10.46
CA VAL A 138 -0.44 -1.44 10.81
C VAL A 138 0.30 -2.23 11.88
N TYR A 139 1.62 -2.26 11.81
CA TYR A 139 2.48 -3.05 12.69
C TYR A 139 3.50 -2.19 13.43
N TYR A 140 3.76 -2.55 14.68
CA TYR A 140 4.85 -2.03 15.48
C TYR A 140 6.23 -2.54 15.01
N PRO A 141 7.34 -1.92 15.44
CA PRO A 141 8.70 -2.40 15.11
C PRO A 141 9.04 -3.81 15.58
N ASN A 142 8.39 -4.28 16.64
CA ASN A 142 8.52 -5.66 17.10
C ASN A 142 7.81 -6.67 16.16
N GLY A 143 6.89 -6.21 15.30
CA GLY A 143 6.09 -7.03 14.37
C GLY A 143 4.67 -7.33 14.87
N GLN A 144 4.31 -6.86 16.06
CA GLN A 144 2.94 -6.97 16.57
C GLN A 144 2.01 -6.00 15.84
N ILE A 145 0.72 -6.31 15.81
CA ILE A 145 -0.29 -5.47 15.18
C ILE A 145 -0.53 -4.27 16.09
N ALA A 146 -0.42 -3.06 15.53
CA ALA A 146 -0.79 -1.81 16.20
C ALA A 146 -2.25 -1.44 15.90
N GLU A 147 -2.70 -1.71 14.69
CA GLU A 147 -4.04 -1.31 14.23
C GLU A 147 -4.55 -2.30 13.18
N LYS A 148 -5.84 -2.61 13.27
CA LYS A 148 -6.60 -3.36 12.28
C LYS A 148 -7.87 -2.60 11.95
N LYS A 149 -8.05 -2.20 10.69
CA LYS A 149 -9.23 -1.47 10.22
C LYS A 149 -9.85 -2.13 9.00
N THR A 150 -11.18 -2.13 8.91
CA THR A 150 -11.90 -2.65 7.75
C THR A 150 -12.35 -1.51 6.84
N TYR A 151 -12.09 -1.63 5.54
CA TYR A 151 -12.45 -0.66 4.52
C TYR A 151 -13.39 -1.26 3.48
N LYS A 152 -14.29 -0.42 2.98
CA LYS A 152 -15.14 -0.70 1.81
C LYS A 152 -15.17 0.54 0.93
N ASN A 153 -14.72 0.38 -0.32
CA ASN A 153 -14.68 1.45 -1.32
C ASN A 153 -14.02 2.74 -0.81
N GLY A 154 -12.89 2.61 -0.11
CA GLY A 154 -12.10 3.73 0.39
C GLY A 154 -12.57 4.31 1.72
N LYS A 155 -13.69 3.85 2.27
CA LYS A 155 -14.23 4.32 3.56
C LYS A 155 -14.07 3.24 4.63
N LEU A 156 -13.93 3.64 5.89
CA LEU A 156 -14.01 2.72 7.02
C LEU A 156 -15.42 2.14 7.10
N ASP A 157 -15.52 0.82 7.11
CA ASP A 157 -16.80 0.12 7.12
C ASP A 157 -16.56 -1.26 7.76
N GLY A 158 -17.00 -1.42 9.00
CA GLY A 158 -16.70 -2.56 9.85
C GLY A 158 -15.89 -2.19 11.08
N ILE A 159 -15.19 -3.18 11.64
CA ILE A 159 -14.49 -3.05 12.93
C ILE A 159 -13.12 -2.37 12.73
N SER A 160 -12.80 -1.47 13.65
CA SER A 160 -11.50 -0.86 13.87
C SER A 160 -10.99 -1.24 15.25
N VAL A 161 -9.83 -1.88 15.30
CA VAL A 161 -9.17 -2.33 16.53
C VAL A 161 -7.80 -1.67 16.64
N VAL A 162 -7.47 -1.18 17.84
CA VAL A 162 -6.15 -0.62 18.15
C VAL A 162 -5.56 -1.38 19.32
N TYR A 163 -4.28 -1.72 19.23
CA TYR A 163 -3.51 -2.40 20.27
C TYR A 163 -2.34 -1.53 20.73
N SER A 164 -1.83 -1.78 21.93
CA SER A 164 -0.53 -1.27 22.41
C SER A 164 0.64 -2.06 21.81
N ASP A 165 1.86 -1.55 22.00
CA ASP A 165 3.11 -2.23 21.64
C ASP A 165 3.42 -3.47 22.51
N THR A 166 2.63 -3.66 23.58
CA THR A 166 2.59 -4.82 24.47
C THR A 166 1.40 -5.75 24.18
N ASN A 167 0.75 -5.59 23.02
CA ASN A 167 -0.39 -6.40 22.56
C ASN A 167 -1.65 -6.31 23.43
N VAL A 168 -1.83 -5.19 24.15
CA VAL A 168 -3.06 -4.91 24.91
C VAL A 168 -4.08 -4.25 23.98
N LEU A 169 -5.30 -4.76 23.93
CA LEU A 169 -6.41 -4.10 23.22
C LEU A 169 -6.67 -2.73 23.87
N LEU A 170 -6.66 -1.65 23.08
CA LEU A 170 -6.87 -0.28 23.56
C LEU A 170 -8.22 0.29 23.11
N SER A 171 -8.69 -0.09 21.92
CA SER A 171 -10.04 0.26 21.48
C SER A 171 -10.58 -0.70 20.44
N GLU A 172 -11.89 -0.88 20.47
CA GLU A 172 -12.67 -1.60 19.48
C GLU A 172 -13.88 -0.73 19.10
N LEU A 173 -13.93 -0.31 17.84
CA LEU A 173 -14.89 0.67 17.34
C LEU A 173 -15.54 0.13 16.06
N ILE A 174 -16.82 0.39 15.87
CA ILE A 174 -17.54 0.03 14.65
C ILE A 174 -17.75 1.28 13.80
N TYR A 175 -17.48 1.16 12.51
CA TYR A 175 -17.69 2.19 11.50
C TYR A 175 -18.70 1.74 10.44
N VAL A 176 -19.49 2.68 9.94
CA VAL A 176 -20.36 2.49 8.77
C VAL A 176 -20.16 3.69 7.85
N ASN A 177 -19.78 3.46 6.59
CA ASN A 177 -19.56 4.51 5.59
C ASN A 177 -18.63 5.66 6.03
N GLY A 178 -17.63 5.36 6.87
CA GLY A 178 -16.62 6.30 7.35
C GLY A 178 -16.94 6.96 8.70
N GLU A 179 -18.13 6.74 9.25
CA GLU A 179 -18.58 7.33 10.52
C GLU A 179 -18.65 6.26 11.61
N LEU A 180 -18.30 6.61 12.86
CA LEU A 180 -18.52 5.75 14.01
C LEU A 180 -20.01 5.47 14.18
N HIS A 181 -20.33 4.18 14.28
CA HIS A 181 -21.71 3.71 14.33
C HIS A 181 -21.77 2.35 15.04
N GLY A 182 -22.57 2.24 16.09
CA GLY A 182 -22.70 1.03 16.90
C GLY A 182 -21.80 1.05 18.14
N TYR A 183 -21.41 -0.12 18.61
CA TYR A 183 -20.66 -0.27 19.86
C TYR A 183 -19.24 0.30 19.76
N ALA A 184 -18.81 0.92 20.86
CA ALA A 184 -17.44 1.34 21.08
C ALA A 184 -17.00 0.89 22.47
N LYS A 185 -15.78 0.37 22.54
CA LYS A 185 -15.11 0.01 23.79
C LYS A 185 -13.70 0.58 23.80
N TYR A 186 -13.29 1.07 24.96
CA TYR A 186 -11.96 1.61 25.22
C TYR A 186 -11.38 0.95 26.45
N TYR A 187 -10.08 0.69 26.40
CA TYR A 187 -9.37 -0.05 27.44
C TYR A 187 -8.11 0.70 27.84
N SER A 188 -7.70 0.54 29.10
CA SER A 188 -6.44 1.06 29.62
C SER A 188 -5.26 0.21 29.13
N PRO A 189 -4.01 0.71 29.24
CA PRO A 189 -2.81 -0.11 29.02
C PRO A 189 -2.68 -1.33 29.95
N LYS A 190 -3.48 -1.39 31.03
CA LYS A 190 -3.56 -2.56 31.93
C LYS A 190 -4.63 -3.57 31.48
N ALA A 191 -5.22 -3.40 30.29
CA ALA A 191 -6.31 -4.20 29.74
C ALA A 191 -7.65 -4.09 30.50
N GLU A 192 -7.85 -3.02 31.26
CA GLU A 192 -9.11 -2.76 31.97
C GLU A 192 -10.04 -1.95 31.09
N LEU A 193 -11.33 -2.28 31.05
CA LEU A 193 -12.33 -1.45 30.36
C LEU A 193 -12.38 -0.08 31.06
N VAL A 194 -12.28 1.01 30.29
CA VAL A 194 -12.34 2.39 30.82
C VAL A 194 -13.57 3.15 30.33
N ALA A 195 -14.09 2.78 29.16
CA ALA A 195 -15.33 3.34 28.66
C ALA A 195 -16.00 2.39 27.65
N GLU A 196 -17.33 2.37 27.66
CA GLU A 196 -18.11 1.75 26.60
C GLU A 196 -19.42 2.51 26.35
N GLY A 197 -19.95 2.35 25.14
CA GLY A 197 -21.22 2.93 24.77
C GLY A 197 -21.52 2.74 23.29
N LEU A 198 -22.45 3.56 22.80
CA LEU A 198 -22.87 3.54 21.41
C LEU A 198 -22.55 4.87 20.72
N TYR A 199 -22.16 4.76 19.46
CA TYR A 199 -22.11 5.87 18.52
C TYR A 199 -23.22 5.75 17.47
N LYS A 200 -23.69 6.89 16.98
CA LYS A 200 -24.47 7.01 15.76
C LYS A 200 -24.01 8.26 15.01
N ASN A 201 -23.43 8.06 13.83
CA ASN A 201 -22.92 9.12 12.96
C ASN A 201 -21.95 10.04 13.73
N ASP A 202 -20.91 9.42 14.29
CA ASP A 202 -19.86 10.07 15.11
C ASP A 202 -20.30 10.69 16.44
N LYS A 203 -21.58 10.62 16.78
CA LYS A 203 -22.11 11.14 18.05
C LYS A 203 -22.37 10.04 19.05
N LYS A 204 -21.98 10.25 20.31
CA LYS A 204 -22.37 9.39 21.43
C LYS A 204 -23.89 9.38 21.55
N VAL A 205 -24.48 8.20 21.72
CA VAL A 205 -25.92 8.02 21.94
C VAL A 205 -26.17 6.98 23.03
N GLY A 206 -27.35 7.04 23.65
CA GLY A 206 -27.71 6.12 24.73
C GLY A 206 -26.85 6.33 25.98
N VAL A 207 -26.77 5.29 26.81
CA VAL A 207 -25.98 5.33 28.05
C VAL A 207 -24.52 4.99 27.73
N TRP A 208 -23.63 5.87 28.17
CA TRP A 208 -22.19 5.65 28.20
C TRP A 208 -21.76 5.36 29.62
N LYS A 209 -20.92 4.34 29.77
CA LYS A 209 -20.38 3.89 31.05
C LYS A 209 -18.88 4.16 31.08
N TYR A 210 -18.41 4.67 32.21
CA TYR A 210 -17.00 4.96 32.45
C TYR A 210 -16.54 4.23 33.71
N TYR A 211 -15.33 3.72 33.65
CA TYR A 211 -14.79 2.82 34.65
C TYR A 211 -13.40 3.29 35.09
N GLU A 212 -13.11 3.11 36.37
CA GLU A 212 -11.79 3.34 36.98
C GLU A 212 -11.44 2.13 37.85
N ASP A 213 -10.23 1.58 37.69
CA ASP A 213 -9.77 0.34 38.36
C ASP A 213 -10.81 -0.80 38.28
N GLY A 214 -11.45 -0.95 37.11
CA GLY A 214 -12.46 -1.98 36.84
C GLY A 214 -13.84 -1.75 37.48
N LYS A 215 -14.06 -0.63 38.17
CA LYS A 215 -15.34 -0.28 38.79
C LYS A 215 -16.04 0.81 38.00
N LEU A 216 -17.36 0.68 37.82
CA LEU A 216 -18.19 1.71 37.22
C LEU A 216 -18.16 2.96 38.11
N THR A 217 -17.70 4.08 37.57
CA THR A 217 -17.60 5.36 38.30
C THR A 217 -18.61 6.39 37.80
N GLU A 218 -18.99 6.32 36.52
CA GLU A 218 -19.89 7.29 35.93
C GLU A 218 -20.76 6.65 34.83
N GLU A 219 -22.03 7.04 34.79
CA GLU A 219 -22.91 6.81 33.65
C GLU A 219 -23.43 8.15 33.11
N LYS A 220 -23.39 8.34 31.79
CA LYS A 220 -23.90 9.53 31.11
C LYS A 220 -24.90 9.12 30.03
N ASN A 221 -26.12 9.64 30.09
CA ASN A 221 -27.12 9.40 29.06
C ASN A 221 -27.04 10.49 27.98
N PHE A 222 -26.67 10.10 26.77
CA PHE A 222 -26.59 10.95 25.57
C PHE A 222 -27.83 10.84 24.68
N SER A 223 -28.96 10.38 25.23
CA SER A 223 -30.25 10.39 24.52
C SER A 223 -30.94 11.75 24.56
N ASP A 224 -30.50 12.65 25.45
CA ASP A 224 -31.10 13.96 25.62
C ASP A 224 -30.60 14.94 24.54
N VAL A 225 -31.46 15.17 23.56
CA VAL A 225 -31.44 16.40 22.74
C VAL A 225 -31.68 17.57 23.70
N PRO A 226 -30.96 18.72 23.58
CA PRO A 226 -31.31 19.90 24.36
C PRO A 226 -32.80 20.19 24.22
N LYS A 227 -33.52 20.34 25.34
CA LYS A 227 -34.96 20.62 25.40
C LYS A 227 -35.40 21.90 24.67
N TYR A 228 -34.46 22.68 24.14
CA TYR A 228 -34.73 23.89 23.39
C TYR A 228 -34.15 23.77 21.98
N PRO A 229 -34.98 23.65 20.93
CA PRO A 229 -34.51 23.92 19.58
C PRO A 229 -33.99 25.36 19.55
N ILE A 230 -32.79 25.56 19.04
CA ILE A 230 -32.33 26.89 18.65
C ILE A 230 -33.30 27.33 17.55
N LEU A 231 -34.21 28.25 17.87
CA LEU A 231 -35.02 28.95 16.89
C LEU A 231 -34.03 29.70 16.00
N ILE A 232 -33.81 29.19 14.80
CA ILE A 232 -33.22 29.98 13.72
C ILE A 232 -34.34 30.91 13.28
N ASN A 233 -34.26 32.18 13.68
CA ASN A 233 -35.10 33.22 13.11
C ASN A 233 -34.70 33.39 11.64
N ASP A 234 -35.71 33.34 10.76
CA ASP A 234 -35.62 33.55 9.31
C ASP A 234 -34.96 34.88 8.93
#